data_AF-A0A3B1B5M6-F1
#
_entry.id   AF-A0A3B1B5M6-F1
#
_cell.length_a   1.000
_cell.length_b   1.000
_cell.length_c   1.000
_cell.angle_alpha   90.00
_cell.angle_beta   90.00
_cell.angle_gamma   90.00
#
_symmetry.space_group_name_H-M   'P 1'
#
loop_
_entity.id
_entity.type
_entity.pdbx_description
1 polymer ?
#
loop_
_entity_poly.entity_id
_entity_poly.type
_entity_poly.pdbx_seq_one_letter_code
_entity_poly.pdbx_strand_id
1 'polypeptide(L)'
;MESTKTAVNAYQTVQVDAAVLGASPHELIAKLLSKAISSVGEAKGYMLNNDIPNKSGQIKIAISIISDGLRGSLDMDAGGEIAENLDALYEYMLQRLM
;
A
#
# COMPACT_ATOMS: atom_id res chain seq x y z
N MET A 1 -2.06 -24.42 24.55
CA MET A 1 -1.30 -24.05 23.32
C MET A 1 -1.93 -22.80 22.68
N GLU A 2 -2.15 -21.71 23.44
CA GLU A 2 -2.82 -20.49 22.93
C GLU A 2 -1.98 -19.21 23.11
N SER A 3 -0.79 -19.26 23.72
CA SER A 3 -0.05 -18.05 24.07
C SER A 3 0.99 -17.58 23.04
N THR A 4 1.26 -18.34 21.97
CA THR A 4 2.34 -18.00 21.01
C THR A 4 1.86 -17.14 19.84
N LYS A 5 0.57 -17.20 19.46
CA LYS A 5 0.04 -16.41 18.32
C LYS A 5 -0.13 -14.92 18.64
N THR A 6 -0.38 -14.57 19.90
CA THR A 6 -0.58 -13.17 20.33
C THR A 6 0.74 -12.39 20.39
N ALA A 7 1.85 -13.05 20.76
CA ALA A 7 3.17 -12.41 20.84
C ALA A 7 3.73 -12.03 19.46
N VAL A 8 3.53 -12.87 18.43
CA VAL A 8 3.99 -12.59 17.06
C VAL A 8 3.24 -11.42 16.44
N ASN A 9 1.93 -11.31 16.68
CA ASN A 9 1.13 -10.16 16.22
C ASN A 9 1.56 -8.85 16.91
N ALA A 10 1.81 -8.87 18.22
CA ALA A 10 2.27 -7.68 18.93
C ALA A 10 3.64 -7.18 18.42
N TYR A 11 4.56 -8.09 18.09
CA TYR A 11 5.84 -7.73 17.49
C TYR A 11 5.71 -7.15 16.06
N GLN A 12 4.77 -7.64 15.25
CA GLN A 12 4.50 -7.08 13.93
C GLN A 12 3.86 -5.69 14.02
N THR A 13 2.92 -5.47 14.93
CA THR A 13 2.29 -4.16 15.16
C THR A 13 3.29 -3.13 15.67
N VAL A 14 4.14 -3.49 16.64
CA VAL A 14 5.16 -2.58 17.20
C VAL A 14 6.23 -2.20 16.16
N GLN A 15 6.58 -3.08 15.22
CA GLN A 15 7.50 -2.71 14.13
C GLN A 15 6.87 -1.72 13.13
N VAL A 16 5.58 -1.86 12.85
CA VAL A 16 4.85 -0.92 11.98
C VAL A 16 4.75 0.44 12.67
N ASP A 17 4.41 0.47 13.97
CA ASP A 17 4.31 1.71 14.74
C ASP A 17 5.67 2.39 14.94
N ALA A 18 6.74 1.64 15.23
CA ALA A 18 8.09 2.20 15.39
C ALA A 18 8.68 2.75 14.07
N ALA A 19 8.32 2.15 12.92
CA ALA A 19 8.72 2.66 11.61
C ALA A 19 7.95 3.91 11.19
N VAL A 20 6.75 4.14 11.73
CA VAL A 20 5.93 5.33 11.48
C VAL A 20 6.34 6.50 12.39
N LEU A 21 6.72 6.22 13.65
CA LEU A 21 7.06 7.25 14.64
C LEU A 21 8.37 8.02 14.36
N GLY A 22 9.23 7.54 13.46
CA GLY A 22 10.50 8.17 13.11
C GLY A 22 10.70 8.50 11.63
N ALA A 23 9.75 8.14 10.75
CA ALA A 23 9.86 8.40 9.32
C ALA A 23 9.38 9.81 8.99
N SER A 24 10.14 10.53 8.18
CA SER A 24 9.67 11.77 7.56
C SER A 24 8.46 11.52 6.66
N PRO A 25 7.63 12.53 6.39
CA PRO A 25 6.49 12.40 5.47
C PRO A 25 6.88 11.81 4.11
N HIS A 26 8.04 12.20 3.57
CA HIS A 26 8.55 11.66 2.30
C HIS A 26 8.93 10.17 2.39
N GLU A 27 9.50 9.72 3.52
CA GLU A 27 9.80 8.30 3.73
C GLU A 27 8.54 7.45 3.89
N LEU A 28 7.47 8.00 4.48
CA LEU A 28 6.17 7.32 4.55
C LEU A 28 5.58 7.11 3.15
N ILE A 29 5.59 8.14 2.31
CA ILE A 29 5.16 8.03 0.91
C ILE A 29 5.99 7.00 0.15
N ALA A 30 7.32 7.01 0.31
CA ALA A 30 8.19 6.03 -0.33
C ALA A 30 7.90 4.59 0.13
N LYS A 31 7.62 4.37 1.41
CA LYS A 31 7.22 3.06 1.96
C LYS A 31 5.89 2.59 1.39
N LEU A 32 4.88 3.48 1.33
CA LEU A 32 3.59 3.17 0.72
C LEU A 32 3.75 2.76 -0.74
N LEU A 33 4.49 3.54 -1.54
CA LEU A 33 4.73 3.24 -2.95
C LEU A 33 5.46 1.90 -3.13
N SER A 34 6.48 1.64 -2.31
CA SER A 34 7.20 0.36 -2.31
C SER A 34 6.28 -0.83 -1.99
N LYS A 35 5.38 -0.66 -1.01
CA LYS A 35 4.41 -1.70 -0.68
C LYS A 35 3.38 -1.92 -1.79
N ALA A 36 2.89 -0.86 -2.44
CA ALA A 36 1.98 -0.99 -3.58
C ALA A 36 2.63 -1.76 -4.74
N ILE A 37 3.87 -1.40 -5.12
CA ILE A 37 4.61 -2.07 -6.20
C ILE A 37 4.84 -3.55 -5.88
N SER A 38 5.29 -3.86 -4.66
CA SER A 38 5.53 -5.25 -4.24
C SER A 38 4.24 -6.07 -4.22
N SER A 39 3.12 -5.52 -3.74
CA SER A 39 1.82 -6.19 -3.78
C SER A 39 1.34 -6.49 -5.21
N VAL A 40 1.54 -5.58 -6.17
CA VAL A 40 1.25 -5.87 -7.59
C VAL A 40 2.14 -6.99 -8.13
N GLY A 41 3.43 -6.99 -7.77
CA GLY A 41 4.36 -8.07 -8.13
C GLY A 41 3.96 -9.43 -7.56
N GLU A 42 3.57 -9.48 -6.29
CA GLU A 42 3.05 -10.68 -5.61
C GLU A 42 1.75 -11.16 -6.27
N ALA A 43 0.81 -10.26 -6.58
CA ALA A 43 -0.42 -10.59 -7.29
C ALA A 43 -0.15 -11.25 -8.66
N LYS A 44 0.85 -10.75 -9.39
CA LYS A 44 1.31 -11.36 -10.65
C LYS A 44 1.86 -12.78 -10.42
N GLY A 45 2.66 -12.97 -9.37
CA GLY A 45 3.17 -14.29 -8.99
C GLY A 45 2.05 -15.28 -8.67
N TYR A 46 1.08 -14.89 -7.85
CA TYR A 46 -0.10 -15.71 -7.54
C TYR A 46 -0.94 -16.03 -8.79
N MET A 47 -1.10 -15.07 -9.70
CA MET A 47 -1.79 -15.29 -10.97
C MET A 47 -1.10 -16.36 -11.84
N LEU A 48 0.23 -16.34 -11.94
CA LEU A 48 1.00 -17.36 -12.68
C LEU A 48 0.85 -18.77 -12.05
N ASN A 49 0.64 -18.83 -10.73
CA ASN A 49 0.43 -20.07 -10.00
C ASN A 49 -1.04 -20.50 -9.91
N ASN A 50 -1.96 -19.81 -10.59
CA ASN A 50 -3.41 -20.02 -10.50
C ASN A 50 -4.01 -19.87 -9.08
N ASP A 51 -3.32 -19.14 -8.19
CA ASP A 51 -3.78 -18.85 -6.83
C ASP A 51 -4.64 -17.57 -6.84
N ILE A 52 -5.89 -17.72 -7.25
CA ILE A 52 -6.84 -16.61 -7.38
C ILE A 52 -7.15 -15.91 -6.05
N PRO A 53 -7.36 -16.62 -4.92
CA PRO A 53 -7.60 -15.97 -3.63
C PRO A 53 -6.48 -15.02 -3.23
N ASN A 54 -5.21 -15.47 -3.26
CA ASN A 54 -4.08 -14.62 -2.87
C ASN A 54 -3.79 -13.52 -3.89
N LYS A 55 -4.00 -13.78 -5.19
CA LYS A 55 -3.98 -12.72 -6.23
C LYS A 55 -4.94 -11.59 -5.87
N SER A 56 -6.19 -11.93 -5.53
CA SER A 56 -7.20 -10.92 -5.22
C SER A 56 -6.89 -10.16 -3.92
N GLY A 57 -6.33 -10.84 -2.93
CA GLY A 57 -5.89 -10.22 -1.68
C GLY A 57 -4.82 -9.16 -1.91
N GLN A 58 -3.79 -9.49 -2.70
CA GLN A 58 -2.71 -8.55 -3.00
C GLN A 58 -3.15 -7.35 -3.85
N ILE A 59 -4.08 -7.55 -4.78
CA ILE A 59 -4.68 -6.44 -5.52
C ILE A 59 -5.46 -5.50 -4.60
N LYS A 60 -6.24 -6.04 -3.65
CA LYS A 60 -6.96 -5.20 -2.68
C LYS A 60 -6.01 -4.36 -1.82
N ILE A 61 -4.88 -4.94 -1.41
CA ILE A 61 -3.83 -4.21 -0.68
C ILE A 61 -3.27 -3.06 -1.53
N ALA A 62 -2.91 -3.35 -2.79
CA ALA A 62 -2.39 -2.32 -3.70
C ALA A 62 -3.41 -1.20 -3.93
N ILE A 63 -4.69 -1.54 -4.13
CA ILE A 63 -5.78 -0.58 -4.28
C ILE A 63 -5.89 0.33 -3.05
N SER A 64 -5.98 -0.23 -1.84
CA SER A 64 -6.12 0.57 -0.62
C SER A 64 -4.93 1.50 -0.38
N ILE A 65 -3.70 1.06 -0.68
CA ILE A 65 -2.53 1.94 -0.57
C ILE A 65 -2.60 3.09 -1.57
N ILE A 66 -3.02 2.83 -2.81
CA ILE A 66 -3.09 3.87 -3.84
C ILE A 66 -4.26 4.83 -3.56
N SER A 67 -5.44 4.33 -3.19
CA SER A 67 -6.62 5.15 -2.92
C SER A 67 -6.51 5.91 -1.60
N ASP A 68 -6.25 5.20 -0.51
CA ASP A 68 -6.41 5.74 0.84
C ASP A 68 -5.08 6.33 1.35
N GLY A 69 -3.95 5.75 0.92
CA GLY A 69 -2.62 6.19 1.30
C GLY A 69 -2.10 7.32 0.42
N LEU A 70 -1.81 7.01 -0.86
CA LEU A 70 -1.12 7.94 -1.76
C LEU A 70 -2.05 9.04 -2.26
N ARG A 71 -3.15 8.68 -2.91
CA ARG A 71 -4.11 9.65 -3.46
C ARG A 71 -4.80 10.45 -2.34
N GLY A 72 -5.18 9.78 -1.25
CA GLY A 72 -5.73 10.43 -0.06
C GLY A 72 -4.77 11.41 0.65
N SER A 73 -3.47 11.35 0.38
CA SER A 73 -2.46 12.26 0.95
C SER A 73 -2.14 13.48 0.08
N LEU A 74 -2.74 13.59 -1.11
CA LEU A 74 -2.51 14.74 -1.99
C LEU A 74 -3.12 16.01 -1.40
N ASP A 75 -2.31 17.07 -1.33
CA ASP A 75 -2.80 18.41 -1.02
C ASP A 75 -3.26 19.08 -2.33
N MET A 76 -4.56 19.03 -2.58
CA MET A 76 -5.16 19.59 -3.79
C MET A 76 -5.23 21.13 -3.75
N ASP A 77 -5.15 21.73 -2.55
CA ASP A 77 -5.24 23.18 -2.38
C ASP A 77 -3.88 23.85 -2.61
N ALA A 78 -2.79 23.24 -2.13
CA ALA A 78 -1.43 23.79 -2.24
C ALA A 78 -0.56 23.09 -3.30
N GLY A 79 -0.92 21.89 -3.76
CA GLY A 79 -0.07 21.08 -4.64
C GLY A 79 -0.15 21.41 -6.14
N GLY A 80 -1.16 22.18 -6.56
CA GLY A 80 -1.33 22.66 -7.94
C GLY A 80 -1.21 21.54 -8.99
N GLU A 81 -0.52 21.84 -10.10
CA GLU A 81 -0.34 20.91 -11.24
C GLU A 81 0.29 19.56 -10.84
N ILE A 82 1.16 19.55 -9.81
CA ILE A 82 1.79 18.31 -9.35
C ILE A 82 0.75 17.39 -8.70
N ALA A 83 -0.11 17.93 -7.83
CA ALA A 83 -1.16 17.15 -7.19
C ALA A 83 -2.18 16.65 -8.22
N GLU A 84 -2.57 17.49 -9.20
CA GLU A 84 -3.48 17.10 -10.28
C GLU A 84 -2.92 15.95 -11.15
N ASN A 85 -1.64 16.05 -11.54
CA ASN A 85 -0.98 15.01 -12.33
C ASN A 85 -0.84 13.69 -11.54
N LEU A 86 -0.55 13.77 -10.24
CA LEU A 86 -0.50 12.60 -9.36
C LEU A 86 -1.89 11.97 -9.16
N ASP A 87 -2.94 12.78 -9.00
CA ASP A 87 -4.31 12.30 -8.89
C ASP A 87 -4.73 11.51 -10.14
N ALA A 88 -4.47 12.09 -11.32
CA ALA A 88 -4.76 11.45 -12.61
C ALA A 88 -3.96 10.15 -12.79
N LEU A 89 -2.70 10.12 -12.37
CA LEU A 89 -1.87 8.93 -12.40
C LEU A 89 -2.42 7.83 -11.47
N TYR A 90 -2.78 8.19 -10.23
CA TYR A 90 -3.31 7.24 -9.27
C TYR A 90 -4.69 6.71 -9.68
N GLU A 91 -5.56 7.55 -10.23
CA GLU A 91 -6.83 7.13 -10.84
C GLU A 91 -6.59 6.10 -11.95
N TYR A 92 -5.67 6.38 -12.87
CA TYR A 92 -5.33 5.43 -13.93
C TYR A 92 -4.80 4.10 -13.37
N MET A 93 -3.95 4.13 -12.33
CA MET A 93 -3.46 2.92 -11.68
C MET A 93 -4.59 2.09 -11.06
N LEU A 94 -5.55 2.74 -10.39
CA LEU A 94 -6.70 2.08 -9.79
C LEU A 94 -7.57 1.40 -10.86
N GLN A 95 -7.86 2.10 -11.96
CA GLN A 95 -8.63 1.54 -13.08
C GLN A 95 -7.97 0.31 -13.71
N ARG A 96 -6.63 0.23 -13.69
CA ARG A 96 -5.88 -0.91 -14.23
C ARG A 96 -5.83 -2.12 -13.29
N LEU A 97 -6.12 -1.93 -11.99
CA LEU A 97 -6.08 -2.98 -10.98
C LEU A 97 -7.43 -3.66 -10.74
N MET A 98 -8.52 -2.98 -11.09
CA MET A 98 -9.89 -3.52 -11.08
C MET A 98 -10.12 -4.48 -12.25
#